data_AF-A0A3M5PK23-F1
#
_entry.id   AF-A0A3M5PK23-F1
#
_cell.length_a   1.000
_cell.length_b   1.000
_cell.length_c   1.000
_cell.angle_alpha   90.00
_cell.angle_beta   90.00
_cell.angle_gamma   90.00
#
_symmetry.space_group_name_H-M   'P 1'
#
loop_
_entity.id
_entity.type
_entity.pdbx_description
1 polymer ?
#
loop_
_entity_poly.entity_id
_entity_poly.type
_entity_poly.pdbx_seq_one_letter_code
_entity_poly.pdbx_strand_id
1 'polypeptide(L)'
;MKRPLIAACALALFTLAGCAQKPAPPAGFKSQDAVTYVQAHGVKVDLQLPQTFVSASTVIDPEAAKKAASSSYTLVSSSGAGAGIAGVLVASLINTQMGSGSLQRDAENAAIKESQPLANLMAGVQLQDRLQQRFQQASLAAGIKQGTGPVSARLVVEPKLMLTADRGSFVLINQVQVQDIAGSALYRMRIEVTSQPIRRCGKRCIDDGTLDLPQVTAALDECIDESMRLLAADMTLPDPPAAAQETLRYVLDGQRVVERGYQLVSSGNYWRYRNLYGAVKAVPVPFEDALTQEELKRVYGSR
;
A
#
# COMPACT_ATOMS: atom_id res chain seq x y z
N MET A 1 14.89 -80.23 3.02
CA MET A 1 13.51 -79.77 3.29
C MET A 1 13.54 -78.70 4.37
N LYS A 2 12.86 -77.56 4.11
CA LYS A 2 12.39 -76.51 5.04
C LYS A 2 13.41 -75.55 5.71
N ARG A 3 13.45 -74.31 5.19
CA ARG A 3 13.59 -73.05 5.98
C ARG A 3 12.27 -72.81 6.75
N PRO A 4 12.23 -72.01 7.84
CA PRO A 4 11.90 -70.57 7.71
C PRO A 4 12.60 -69.65 8.77
N LEU A 5 13.15 -68.49 8.36
CA LEU A 5 12.59 -67.12 8.37
C LEU A 5 13.05 -66.27 9.57
N ILE A 6 14.07 -65.45 9.32
CA ILE A 6 14.36 -64.21 10.04
C ILE A 6 13.39 -63.16 9.48
N ALA A 7 12.44 -62.69 10.29
CA ALA A 7 11.57 -61.58 9.96
C ALA A 7 11.97 -60.36 10.81
N ALA A 8 12.85 -59.52 10.27
CA ALA A 8 13.09 -58.18 10.78
C ALA A 8 12.32 -57.19 9.88
N CYS A 9 11.09 -56.86 10.27
CA CYS A 9 10.35 -55.75 9.69
C CYS A 9 10.87 -54.43 10.27
N ALA A 10 11.78 -53.78 9.57
CA ALA A 10 12.05 -52.36 9.79
C ALA A 10 10.93 -51.54 9.12
N LEU A 11 10.02 -51.00 9.93
CA LEU A 11 9.10 -49.94 9.52
C LEU A 11 9.93 -48.71 9.13
N ALA A 12 10.08 -48.46 7.83
CA ALA A 12 10.53 -47.18 7.33
C ALA A 12 9.40 -46.16 7.53
N LEU A 13 9.51 -45.37 8.60
CA LEU A 13 8.74 -44.13 8.76
C LEU A 13 9.11 -43.19 7.60
N PHE A 14 8.20 -43.03 6.64
CA PHE A 14 8.13 -41.85 5.80
C PHE A 14 7.75 -40.66 6.69
N THR A 15 8.74 -40.03 7.31
CA THR A 15 8.57 -38.68 7.84
C THR A 15 8.39 -37.77 6.64
N LEU A 16 7.14 -37.34 6.43
CA LEU A 16 6.80 -36.17 5.64
C LEU A 16 7.61 -35.00 6.18
N ALA A 17 8.75 -34.71 5.56
CA ALA A 17 9.45 -33.47 5.73
C ALA A 17 8.48 -32.39 5.25
N GLY A 18 7.83 -31.72 6.21
CA GLY A 18 6.99 -30.56 5.93
C GLY A 18 7.77 -29.61 5.04
N CYS A 19 7.15 -29.18 3.95
CA CYS A 19 7.67 -28.13 3.08
C CYS A 19 8.10 -26.97 3.98
N ALA A 20 9.41 -26.84 4.22
CA ALA A 20 9.98 -25.68 4.88
C ALA A 20 9.84 -24.53 3.88
N GLN A 21 8.65 -23.94 3.85
CA GLN A 21 8.34 -22.78 3.05
C GLN A 21 9.23 -21.67 3.61
N LYS A 22 10.31 -21.37 2.89
CA LYS A 22 11.29 -20.36 3.28
C LYS A 22 10.52 -19.10 3.70
N PRO A 23 10.80 -18.53 4.89
CA PRO A 23 10.06 -17.36 5.35
C PRO A 23 10.17 -16.26 4.29
N ALA A 24 9.02 -15.67 3.96
CA ALA A 24 8.97 -14.61 2.96
C ALA A 24 9.93 -13.47 3.39
N PRO A 25 10.69 -12.88 2.45
CA PRO A 25 11.63 -11.82 2.78
C PRO A 25 10.92 -10.61 3.38
N PRO A 26 11.62 -9.72 4.10
CA PRO A 26 10.99 -8.55 4.72
C PRO A 26 10.30 -7.65 3.69
N ALA A 27 9.35 -6.82 4.16
CA ALA A 27 8.78 -5.77 3.32
C ALA A 27 9.90 -4.81 2.86
N GLY A 28 9.86 -4.40 1.61
CA GLY A 28 10.92 -3.57 1.03
C GLY A 28 12.07 -4.37 0.43
N PHE A 29 12.00 -5.71 0.42
CA PHE A 29 13.05 -6.56 -0.12
C PHE A 29 13.18 -6.43 -1.63
N LYS A 30 14.43 -6.32 -2.07
CA LYS A 30 14.80 -6.24 -3.48
C LYS A 30 16.12 -6.96 -3.73
N SER A 31 16.09 -7.99 -4.57
CA SER A 31 17.30 -8.65 -5.09
C SER A 31 17.85 -7.86 -6.28
N GLN A 32 19.18 -7.83 -6.43
CA GLN A 32 19.84 -7.28 -7.61
C GLN A 32 19.52 -8.10 -8.88
N ASP A 33 19.21 -9.39 -8.73
CA ASP A 33 18.91 -10.29 -9.85
C ASP A 33 17.47 -10.16 -10.37
N ALA A 34 16.59 -9.44 -9.65
CA ALA A 34 15.17 -9.37 -9.98
C ALA A 34 14.93 -8.88 -11.42
N VAL A 35 15.60 -7.78 -11.81
CA VAL A 35 15.48 -7.21 -13.16
C VAL A 35 16.01 -8.15 -14.21
N THR A 36 17.22 -8.69 -14.01
CA THR A 36 17.86 -9.63 -14.94
C THR A 36 16.99 -10.85 -15.18
N TYR A 37 16.42 -11.42 -14.11
CA TYR A 37 15.54 -12.57 -14.20
C TYR A 37 14.24 -12.25 -14.97
N VAL A 38 13.62 -11.11 -14.67
CA VAL A 38 12.42 -10.63 -15.40
C VAL A 38 12.72 -10.37 -16.87
N GLN A 39 13.87 -9.77 -17.20
CA GLN A 39 14.27 -9.53 -18.59
C GLN A 39 14.58 -10.82 -19.35
N ALA A 40 15.14 -11.83 -18.69
CA ALA A 40 15.41 -13.14 -19.28
C ALA A 40 14.10 -13.90 -19.54
N HIS A 41 13.26 -14.06 -18.53
CA HIS A 41 12.14 -15.03 -18.54
C HIS A 41 10.75 -14.41 -18.72
N GLY A 42 10.63 -13.09 -18.54
CA GLY A 42 9.34 -12.40 -18.48
C GLY A 42 8.53 -12.77 -17.22
N VAL A 43 7.41 -12.07 -17.01
CA VAL A 43 6.48 -12.30 -15.89
C VAL A 43 5.15 -12.86 -16.37
N LYS A 44 4.52 -13.69 -15.53
CA LYS A 44 3.08 -13.95 -15.57
C LYS A 44 2.44 -13.27 -14.37
N VAL A 45 1.48 -12.38 -14.63
CA VAL A 45 0.71 -11.70 -13.57
C VAL A 45 -0.20 -12.72 -12.89
N ASP A 46 -0.18 -12.71 -11.57
CA ASP A 46 -1.02 -13.55 -10.72
C ASP A 46 -1.71 -12.65 -9.70
N LEU A 47 -2.99 -12.36 -9.94
CA LEU A 47 -3.79 -11.54 -9.05
C LEU A 47 -4.38 -12.38 -7.92
N GLN A 48 -4.10 -11.97 -6.69
CA GLN A 48 -4.66 -12.57 -5.49
C GLN A 48 -5.58 -11.57 -4.80
N LEU A 49 -6.87 -11.60 -5.15
CA LEU A 49 -7.84 -10.69 -4.56
C LEU A 49 -8.12 -11.08 -3.10
N PRO A 50 -7.93 -10.17 -2.13
CA PRO A 50 -8.29 -10.45 -0.74
C PRO A 50 -9.81 -10.54 -0.59
N GLN A 51 -10.25 -11.24 0.46
CA GLN A 51 -11.69 -11.34 0.80
C GLN A 51 -12.35 -9.96 0.95
N THR A 52 -11.60 -8.98 1.46
CA THR A 52 -12.03 -7.58 1.58
C THR A 52 -11.21 -6.69 0.66
N PHE A 53 -11.65 -6.61 -0.60
CA PHE A 53 -11.02 -5.74 -1.59
C PHE A 53 -11.17 -4.25 -1.28
N VAL A 54 -12.33 -3.81 -0.78
CA VAL A 54 -12.60 -2.41 -0.43
C VAL A 54 -12.66 -2.25 1.09
N SER A 55 -12.01 -1.21 1.60
CA SER A 55 -12.10 -0.73 2.99
C SER A 55 -12.05 0.80 3.01
N ALA A 56 -12.20 1.43 4.18
CA ALA A 56 -11.97 2.87 4.35
C ALA A 56 -10.89 3.14 5.40
N SER A 57 -10.23 4.29 5.30
CA SER A 57 -9.35 4.81 6.35
C SER A 57 -10.14 5.05 7.63
N THR A 58 -9.62 4.53 8.74
CA THR A 58 -10.16 4.81 10.07
C THR A 58 -9.78 6.22 10.48
N VAL A 59 -10.79 7.07 10.72
CA VAL A 59 -10.59 8.40 11.27
C VAL A 59 -11.01 8.35 12.72
N ILE A 60 -10.06 8.58 13.64
CA ILE A 60 -10.41 8.80 15.04
C ILE A 60 -10.72 10.29 15.18
N ASP A 61 -11.97 10.61 15.52
CA ASP A 61 -12.39 11.97 15.80
C ASP A 61 -11.49 12.59 16.88
N PRO A 62 -10.79 13.71 16.61
CA PRO A 62 -9.92 14.36 17.58
C PRO A 62 -10.66 14.82 18.84
N GLU A 63 -11.95 15.15 18.78
CA GLU A 63 -12.74 15.46 19.98
C GLU A 63 -13.03 14.20 20.81
N ALA A 64 -13.38 13.09 20.18
CA ALA A 64 -13.53 11.79 20.84
C ALA A 64 -12.19 11.29 21.43
N ALA A 65 -11.08 11.47 20.71
CA ALA A 65 -9.73 11.15 21.20
C ALA A 65 -9.35 12.02 22.41
N LYS A 66 -9.65 13.33 22.35
CA LYS A 66 -9.41 14.27 23.46
C LYS A 66 -10.29 13.95 24.67
N LYS A 67 -11.55 13.57 24.45
CA LYS A 67 -12.48 13.15 25.51
C LYS A 67 -12.00 11.85 26.17
N ALA A 68 -11.56 10.87 25.38
CA ALA A 68 -10.97 9.63 25.87
C ALA A 68 -9.65 9.85 26.64
N ALA A 69 -8.80 10.76 26.14
CA ALA A 69 -7.58 11.19 26.82
C ALA A 69 -7.90 11.91 28.14
N SER A 70 -8.95 12.74 28.19
CA SER A 70 -9.38 13.41 29.43
C SER A 70 -10.01 12.45 30.46
N SER A 71 -10.59 11.34 30.00
CA SER A 71 -11.10 10.27 30.88
C SER A 71 -10.03 9.30 31.36
N SER A 72 -8.82 9.35 30.79
CA SER A 72 -7.67 8.52 31.18
C SER A 72 -6.70 9.37 31.99
N TYR A 73 -6.66 9.15 33.32
CA TYR A 73 -5.90 9.95 34.30
C TYR A 73 -4.35 9.92 34.10
N THR A 74 -3.84 9.22 33.08
CA THR A 74 -2.42 8.95 32.85
C THR A 74 -1.70 9.92 31.90
N LEU A 75 -2.37 10.94 31.34
CA LEU A 75 -1.78 11.81 30.29
C LEU A 75 -1.42 13.24 30.73
N VAL A 76 -1.64 13.64 31.98
CA VAL A 76 -1.33 15.01 32.44
C VAL A 76 0.15 15.20 32.81
N SER A 77 0.99 14.16 32.82
CA SER A 77 2.39 14.26 33.31
C SER A 77 3.51 14.03 32.29
N SER A 78 3.24 13.76 31.00
CA SER A 78 4.31 13.43 30.03
C SER A 78 4.52 14.42 28.87
N SER A 79 3.82 15.55 28.81
CA SER A 79 4.13 16.61 27.84
C SER A 79 4.37 17.94 28.55
N GLY A 80 5.65 18.24 28.79
CA GLY A 80 6.08 19.60 29.08
C GLY A 80 5.76 20.51 27.89
N ALA A 81 5.07 21.61 28.19
CA ALA A 81 4.96 22.85 27.42
C ALA A 81 4.49 22.77 25.94
N GLY A 82 3.18 23.00 25.76
CA GLY A 82 2.66 23.94 24.77
C GLY A 82 2.89 23.64 23.28
N ALA A 83 2.04 22.79 22.70
CA ALA A 83 1.71 22.86 21.27
C ALA A 83 0.29 22.31 21.06
N GLY A 84 -0.54 23.07 20.34
CA GLY A 84 -1.96 22.80 20.13
C GLY A 84 -2.22 21.44 19.48
N ILE A 85 -3.10 20.67 20.11
CA ILE A 85 -3.57 19.38 19.60
C ILE A 85 -4.63 19.65 18.52
N ALA A 86 -4.18 19.78 17.29
CA ALA A 86 -5.02 19.82 16.09
C ALA A 86 -4.33 19.00 14.99
N GLY A 87 -4.33 17.68 15.17
CA GLY A 87 -3.86 16.73 14.18
C GLY A 87 -4.73 15.49 14.26
N VAL A 88 -5.49 15.22 13.20
CA VAL A 88 -6.18 13.95 13.01
C VAL A 88 -5.11 12.86 12.99
N LEU A 89 -5.18 11.93 13.94
CA LEU A 89 -4.31 10.75 13.94
C LEU A 89 -4.85 9.78 12.87
N VAL A 90 -4.32 9.86 11.66
CA VAL A 90 -4.44 8.77 10.68
C VAL A 90 -3.53 7.64 11.19
N ALA A 91 -4.10 6.80 12.06
CA ALA A 91 -3.35 5.72 12.68
C ALA A 91 -3.10 4.60 11.66
N SER A 92 -1.88 4.49 11.15
CA SER A 92 -1.34 3.20 10.74
C SER A 92 -1.30 2.31 12.00
N LEU A 93 -2.25 1.37 12.10
CA LEU A 93 -2.56 0.53 13.26
C LEU A 93 -1.43 -0.42 13.73
N ILE A 94 -0.25 0.10 14.05
CA ILE A 94 0.81 -0.68 14.66
C ILE A 94 1.34 0.12 15.86
N ASN A 95 0.98 -0.33 17.07
CA ASN A 95 1.59 -0.01 18.37
C ASN A 95 1.14 1.17 19.25
N THR A 96 -0.07 1.73 19.12
CA THR A 96 -0.63 2.52 20.24
C THR A 96 -1.37 1.62 21.22
N GLN A 97 -0.71 1.26 22.34
CA GLN A 97 -1.38 0.78 23.56
C GLN A 97 -2.24 1.93 24.14
N MET A 98 -3.37 2.22 23.51
CA MET A 98 -4.43 3.06 24.08
C MET A 98 -5.51 2.15 24.64
N GLY A 99 -5.91 2.38 25.90
CA GLY A 99 -7.00 1.69 26.59
C GLY A 99 -8.41 2.00 26.06
N SER A 100 -8.59 2.12 24.75
CA SER A 100 -9.89 2.42 24.13
C SER A 100 -10.18 1.48 22.97
N GLY A 101 -10.27 0.17 23.27
CA GLY A 101 -10.75 -0.82 22.30
C GLY A 101 -12.16 -0.51 21.75
N SER A 102 -12.95 0.31 22.45
CA SER A 102 -14.23 0.85 21.94
C SER A 102 -14.02 1.88 20.83
N LEU A 103 -13.15 2.88 20.99
CA LEU A 103 -12.89 3.88 19.95
C LEU A 103 -12.30 3.27 18.69
N GLN A 104 -11.39 2.31 18.84
CA GLN A 104 -10.84 1.57 17.70
C GLN A 104 -11.95 0.79 16.99
N ARG A 105 -12.78 0.05 17.74
CA ARG A 105 -13.89 -0.72 17.18
C ARG A 105 -14.95 0.16 16.53
N ASP A 106 -15.25 1.31 17.11
CA ASP A 106 -16.23 2.27 16.57
C ASP A 106 -15.70 2.92 15.29
N ALA A 107 -14.41 3.28 15.26
CA ALA A 107 -13.75 3.79 14.06
C ALA A 107 -13.67 2.72 12.96
N GLU A 108 -13.38 1.46 13.31
CA GLU A 108 -13.41 0.32 12.38
C GLU A 108 -14.82 0.07 11.83
N ASN A 109 -15.84 0.06 12.69
CA ASN A 109 -17.24 -0.11 12.29
C ASN A 109 -17.74 1.04 11.41
N ALA A 110 -17.33 2.28 11.70
CA ALA A 110 -17.62 3.44 10.87
C ALA A 110 -16.96 3.30 9.50
N ALA A 111 -15.66 3.00 9.46
CA ALA A 111 -14.91 2.78 8.22
C ALA A 111 -15.53 1.67 7.35
N ILE A 112 -15.99 0.56 7.97
CA ILE A 112 -16.70 -0.50 7.24
C ILE A 112 -17.97 0.05 6.58
N LYS A 113 -18.84 0.72 7.35
CA LYS A 113 -20.10 1.30 6.83
C LYS A 113 -19.85 2.31 5.71
N GLU A 114 -18.81 3.13 5.86
CA GLU A 114 -18.45 4.18 4.89
C GLU A 114 -17.87 3.59 3.60
N SER A 115 -17.21 2.44 3.68
CA SER A 115 -16.69 1.74 2.49
C SER A 115 -17.78 0.96 1.73
N GLN A 116 -18.92 0.68 2.36
CA GLN A 116 -19.97 -0.19 1.81
C GLN A 116 -20.53 0.28 0.45
N PRO A 117 -20.81 1.57 0.20
CA PRO A 117 -21.28 2.02 -1.11
C PRO A 117 -20.30 1.68 -2.24
N LEU A 118 -19.00 1.90 -2.02
CA LEU A 118 -17.95 1.57 -2.98
C LEU A 118 -17.79 0.05 -3.11
N ALA A 119 -17.85 -0.69 -2.00
CA ALA A 119 -17.81 -2.15 -2.03
C ALA A 119 -18.96 -2.75 -2.84
N ASN A 120 -20.19 -2.24 -2.66
CA ASN A 120 -21.37 -2.67 -3.41
C ASN A 120 -21.26 -2.32 -4.90
N LEU A 121 -20.78 -1.12 -5.22
CA LEU A 121 -20.55 -0.70 -6.61
C LEU A 121 -19.56 -1.63 -7.31
N MET A 122 -18.48 -1.99 -6.63
CA MET A 122 -17.43 -2.87 -7.16
C MET A 122 -17.84 -4.36 -7.14
N ALA A 123 -18.81 -4.76 -6.33
CA ALA A 123 -19.35 -6.13 -6.34
C ALA A 123 -20.21 -6.42 -7.58
N GLY A 124 -20.72 -5.38 -8.26
CA GLY A 124 -21.49 -5.50 -9.50
C GLY A 124 -20.69 -5.90 -10.74
N VAL A 125 -19.37 -6.06 -10.62
CA VAL A 125 -18.47 -6.43 -11.73
C VAL A 125 -17.74 -7.74 -11.47
N GLN A 126 -17.36 -8.46 -12.53
CA GLN A 126 -16.45 -9.62 -12.45
C GLN A 126 -15.03 -9.12 -12.14
N LEU A 127 -14.83 -8.75 -10.87
CA LEU A 127 -13.67 -7.97 -10.43
C LEU A 127 -12.34 -8.72 -10.63
N GLN A 128 -12.29 -10.02 -10.33
CA GLN A 128 -11.09 -10.84 -10.47
C GLN A 128 -10.58 -10.81 -11.91
N ASP A 129 -11.42 -11.16 -12.89
CA ASP A 129 -11.01 -11.26 -14.29
C ASP A 129 -10.66 -9.89 -14.87
N ARG A 130 -11.46 -8.86 -14.54
CA ARG A 130 -11.19 -7.48 -14.94
C ARG A 130 -9.83 -7.01 -14.45
N LEU A 131 -9.56 -7.18 -13.15
CA LEU A 131 -8.30 -6.75 -12.55
C LEU A 131 -7.13 -7.56 -13.08
N GLN A 132 -7.27 -8.89 -13.21
CA GLN A 132 -6.24 -9.76 -13.77
C GLN A 132 -5.84 -9.29 -15.17
N GLN A 133 -6.81 -9.04 -16.05
CA GLN A 133 -6.57 -8.51 -17.39
C GLN A 133 -5.94 -7.11 -17.33
N ARG A 134 -6.44 -6.23 -16.47
CA ARG A 134 -5.98 -4.84 -16.38
C ARG A 134 -4.54 -4.73 -15.88
N PHE A 135 -4.17 -5.51 -14.86
CA PHE A 135 -2.79 -5.57 -14.36
C PHE A 135 -1.84 -6.18 -15.39
N GLN A 136 -2.28 -7.19 -16.16
CA GLN A 136 -1.48 -7.73 -17.26
C GLN A 136 -1.21 -6.68 -18.35
N GLN A 137 -2.23 -5.92 -18.76
CA GLN A 137 -2.09 -4.83 -19.73
C GLN A 137 -1.19 -3.70 -19.20
N ALA A 138 -1.39 -3.27 -17.95
CA ALA A 138 -0.58 -2.24 -17.31
C ALA A 138 0.89 -2.67 -17.15
N SER A 139 1.13 -3.93 -16.80
CA SER A 139 2.47 -4.51 -16.70
C SER A 139 3.20 -4.45 -18.04
N LEU A 140 2.53 -4.84 -19.13
CA LEU A 140 3.05 -4.74 -20.48
C LEU A 140 3.33 -3.27 -20.88
N ALA A 141 2.38 -2.37 -20.62
CA ALA A 141 2.52 -0.94 -20.93
C ALA A 141 3.65 -0.25 -20.14
N ALA A 142 3.93 -0.73 -18.93
CA ALA A 142 5.06 -0.28 -18.11
C ALA A 142 6.42 -0.84 -18.59
N GLY A 143 6.44 -1.62 -19.69
CA GLY A 143 7.66 -2.22 -20.24
C GLY A 143 8.12 -3.49 -19.53
N ILE A 144 7.29 -4.08 -18.66
CA ILE A 144 7.62 -5.35 -18.01
C ILE A 144 7.39 -6.48 -19.03
N LYS A 145 8.48 -7.18 -19.36
CA LYS A 145 8.45 -8.31 -20.30
C LYS A 145 7.46 -9.38 -19.85
N GLN A 146 6.57 -9.80 -20.74
CA GLN A 146 5.59 -10.85 -20.46
C GLN A 146 6.19 -12.25 -20.73
N GLY A 147 5.90 -13.21 -19.85
CA GLY A 147 6.38 -14.58 -19.96
C GLY A 147 5.51 -15.43 -20.90
N THR A 148 6.09 -15.92 -21.99
CA THR A 148 5.39 -16.71 -23.02
C THR A 148 5.72 -18.20 -22.98
N GLY A 149 6.71 -18.61 -22.16
CA GLY A 149 7.20 -19.98 -22.08
C GLY A 149 6.80 -20.74 -20.80
N PRO A 150 7.32 -21.97 -20.63
CA PRO A 150 7.16 -22.76 -19.41
C PRO A 150 7.97 -22.18 -18.24
N VAL A 151 9.05 -21.45 -18.53
CA VAL A 151 9.86 -20.73 -17.55
C VAL A 151 9.49 -19.25 -17.60
N SER A 152 8.93 -18.74 -16.50
CA SER A 152 8.58 -17.34 -16.31
C SER A 152 8.64 -17.00 -14.84
N ALA A 153 8.99 -15.75 -14.52
CA ALA A 153 8.76 -15.21 -13.20
C ALA A 153 7.25 -15.10 -12.93
N ARG A 154 6.85 -15.16 -11.66
CA ARG A 154 5.48 -14.87 -11.23
C ARG A 154 5.45 -13.46 -10.62
N LEU A 155 4.60 -12.59 -11.16
CA LEU A 155 4.30 -11.28 -10.58
C LEU A 155 3.01 -11.42 -9.77
N VAL A 156 3.14 -11.68 -8.48
CA VAL A 156 2.02 -11.77 -7.54
C VAL A 156 1.60 -10.37 -7.12
N VAL A 157 0.31 -10.06 -7.27
CA VAL A 157 -0.27 -8.77 -6.89
C VAL A 157 -1.49 -9.01 -6.01
N GLU A 158 -1.44 -8.51 -4.78
CA GLU A 158 -2.58 -8.49 -3.84
C GLU A 158 -3.09 -7.04 -3.71
N PRO A 159 -4.11 -6.65 -4.48
CA PRO A 159 -4.64 -5.29 -4.46
C PRO A 159 -5.68 -5.09 -3.36
N LYS A 160 -5.68 -3.89 -2.77
CA LYS A 160 -6.70 -3.43 -1.83
C LYS A 160 -7.00 -1.96 -2.08
N LEU A 161 -8.29 -1.62 -2.11
CA LEU A 161 -8.78 -0.26 -2.15
C LEU A 161 -9.07 0.25 -0.74
N MET A 162 -8.52 1.42 -0.42
CA MET A 162 -8.78 2.13 0.82
C MET A 162 -9.38 3.50 0.50
N LEU A 163 -10.68 3.66 0.77
CA LEU A 163 -11.37 4.94 0.63
C LEU A 163 -10.79 5.95 1.63
N THR A 164 -10.44 7.13 1.14
CA THR A 164 -9.85 8.20 1.93
C THR A 164 -10.85 8.85 2.88
N ALA A 165 -10.37 9.64 3.85
CA ALA A 165 -11.18 10.25 4.90
C ALA A 165 -12.26 11.19 4.34
N ASP A 166 -11.95 11.92 3.27
CA ASP A 166 -12.88 12.81 2.57
C ASP A 166 -13.92 12.07 1.70
N ARG A 167 -13.78 10.74 1.55
CA ARG A 167 -14.58 9.87 0.68
C ARG A 167 -14.55 10.30 -0.80
N GLY A 168 -13.66 11.23 -1.15
CA GLY A 168 -13.53 11.85 -2.45
C GLY A 168 -12.45 11.23 -3.31
N SER A 169 -11.57 10.42 -2.71
CA SER A 169 -10.55 9.64 -3.40
C SER A 169 -10.36 8.26 -2.75
N PHE A 170 -9.43 7.46 -3.25
CA PHE A 170 -9.02 6.22 -2.61
C PHE A 170 -7.53 5.98 -2.82
N VAL A 171 -6.93 5.16 -1.97
CA VAL A 171 -5.58 4.64 -2.15
C VAL A 171 -5.68 3.20 -2.64
N LEU A 172 -5.10 2.91 -3.81
CA LEU A 172 -4.83 1.56 -4.26
C LEU A 172 -3.53 1.08 -3.62
N ILE A 173 -3.65 0.10 -2.73
CA ILE A 173 -2.55 -0.54 -2.04
C ILE A 173 -2.30 -1.89 -2.70
N ASN A 174 -1.12 -2.08 -3.28
CA ASN A 174 -0.69 -3.36 -3.83
C ASN A 174 0.43 -3.94 -2.97
N GLN A 175 0.24 -5.14 -2.43
CA GLN A 175 1.38 -5.96 -2.01
C GLN A 175 1.86 -6.73 -3.24
N VAL A 176 3.08 -6.44 -3.67
CA VAL A 176 3.65 -6.97 -4.90
C VAL A 176 4.83 -7.87 -4.57
N GLN A 177 4.87 -9.04 -5.22
CA GLN A 177 6.04 -9.91 -5.20
C GLN A 177 6.41 -10.34 -6.61
N VAL A 178 7.71 -10.30 -6.93
CA VAL A 178 8.24 -11.01 -8.09
C VAL A 178 8.92 -12.27 -7.58
N GLN A 179 8.53 -13.42 -8.10
CA GLN A 179 9.07 -14.72 -7.73
C GLN A 179 9.72 -15.38 -8.95
N ASP A 180 10.81 -16.12 -8.72
CA ASP A 180 11.36 -17.01 -9.73
C ASP A 180 10.45 -18.24 -9.96
N ILE A 181 10.84 -19.11 -10.89
CA ILE A 181 10.10 -20.35 -11.19
C ILE A 181 9.99 -21.31 -9.99
N ALA A 182 10.93 -21.23 -9.03
CA ALA A 182 10.91 -22.05 -7.81
C ALA A 182 10.04 -21.43 -6.70
N GLY A 183 9.45 -20.26 -6.93
CA GLY A 183 8.65 -19.52 -5.95
C GLY A 183 9.48 -18.69 -4.96
N SER A 184 10.79 -18.54 -5.20
CA SER A 184 11.63 -17.66 -4.38
C SER A 184 11.37 -16.21 -4.73
N ALA A 185 11.05 -15.40 -3.73
CA ALA A 185 10.86 -13.97 -3.93
C ALA A 185 12.20 -13.30 -4.31
N LEU A 186 12.19 -12.60 -5.45
CA LEU A 186 13.24 -11.72 -5.95
C LEU A 186 12.95 -10.25 -5.60
N TYR A 187 11.69 -9.92 -5.37
CA TYR A 187 11.21 -8.59 -5.02
C TYR A 187 9.97 -8.71 -4.14
N ARG A 188 9.85 -7.89 -3.10
CA ARG A 188 8.66 -7.77 -2.26
C ARG A 188 8.47 -6.33 -1.80
N MET A 189 7.42 -5.69 -2.30
CA MET A 189 7.17 -4.27 -2.04
C MET A 189 5.70 -3.98 -1.82
N ARG A 190 5.43 -2.97 -1.00
CA ARG A 190 4.14 -2.33 -0.91
C ARG A 190 4.13 -1.09 -1.81
N ILE A 191 3.23 -1.05 -2.77
CA ILE A 191 3.03 0.09 -3.67
C ILE A 191 1.69 0.74 -3.32
N GLU A 192 1.68 2.06 -3.11
CA GLU A 192 0.47 2.82 -2.82
C GLU A 192 0.28 3.91 -3.85
N VAL A 193 -0.87 3.94 -4.52
CA VAL A 193 -1.22 5.02 -5.45
C VAL A 193 -2.52 5.66 -4.99
N THR A 194 -2.45 6.93 -4.63
CA THR A 194 -3.64 7.72 -4.31
C THR A 194 -4.31 8.14 -5.61
N SER A 195 -5.61 7.89 -5.75
CA SER A 195 -6.36 8.22 -6.96
C SER A 195 -6.49 9.72 -7.12
N GLN A 196 -6.71 10.15 -8.37
CA GLN A 196 -7.33 11.45 -8.61
C GLN A 196 -8.70 11.50 -7.90
N PRO A 197 -9.19 12.70 -7.53
CA PRO A 197 -10.52 12.83 -6.92
C PRO A 197 -11.61 12.23 -7.81
N ILE A 198 -12.31 11.22 -7.29
CA ILE A 198 -13.50 10.61 -7.91
C ILE A 198 -14.78 11.35 -7.54
N ARG A 199 -14.71 12.28 -6.58
CA ARG A 199 -15.80 13.20 -6.27
C ARG A 199 -15.25 14.63 -6.27
N ARG A 200 -16.03 15.58 -6.78
CA ARG A 200 -15.73 17.01 -6.67
C ARG A 200 -16.49 17.58 -5.48
N CYS A 201 -15.98 17.37 -4.29
CA CYS A 201 -16.61 17.87 -3.08
C CYS A 201 -15.76 18.95 -2.42
N GLY A 202 -16.22 20.20 -2.46
CA GLY A 202 -15.65 21.27 -1.63
C GLY A 202 -15.95 21.05 -0.14
N LYS A 203 -15.62 22.03 0.71
CA LYS A 203 -15.73 21.97 2.19
C LYS A 203 -17.14 21.70 2.77
N ARG A 204 -18.18 21.41 1.96
CA ARG A 204 -19.59 21.26 2.38
C ARG A 204 -20.38 20.20 1.58
N CYS A 205 -19.78 19.11 1.13
CA CYS A 205 -20.57 18.08 0.45
C CYS A 205 -21.24 17.12 1.43
N ILE A 206 -22.55 17.27 1.54
CA ILE A 206 -23.45 16.14 1.71
C ILE A 206 -23.31 15.28 0.44
N ASP A 207 -23.10 13.98 0.62
CA ASP A 207 -23.14 12.97 -0.43
C ASP A 207 -24.44 13.14 -1.25
N ASP A 208 -24.34 13.44 -2.55
CA ASP A 208 -25.51 13.44 -3.45
C ASP A 208 -25.89 12.02 -3.90
N GLY A 209 -25.17 11.01 -3.43
CA GLY A 209 -25.51 9.60 -3.56
C GLY A 209 -25.06 8.97 -4.88
N THR A 210 -24.26 9.62 -5.72
CA THR A 210 -23.91 9.06 -7.04
C THR A 210 -22.42 8.81 -7.22
N LEU A 211 -21.91 7.73 -6.58
CA LEU A 211 -20.67 7.11 -7.03
C LEU A 211 -20.90 6.44 -8.38
N ASP A 212 -20.27 6.97 -9.44
CA ASP A 212 -20.38 6.43 -10.78
C ASP A 212 -19.35 5.33 -11.05
N LEU A 213 -19.79 4.13 -11.45
CA LEU A 213 -18.92 2.98 -11.69
C LEU A 213 -17.85 3.28 -12.78
N PRO A 214 -18.19 3.83 -13.97
CA PRO A 214 -17.23 4.30 -14.95
C PRO A 214 -16.15 5.23 -14.37
N GLN A 215 -16.52 6.23 -13.56
CA GLN A 215 -15.56 7.14 -12.97
C GLN A 215 -14.62 6.45 -11.97
N VAL A 216 -15.17 5.61 -11.08
CA VAL A 216 -14.39 4.84 -10.10
C VAL A 216 -13.44 3.87 -10.80
N THR A 217 -13.92 3.18 -11.83
CA THR A 217 -13.12 2.21 -12.59
C THR A 217 -12.03 2.88 -13.42
N ALA A 218 -12.28 4.05 -13.99
CA ALA A 218 -11.27 4.85 -14.68
C ALA A 218 -10.15 5.29 -13.73
N ALA A 219 -10.50 5.82 -12.55
CA ALA A 219 -9.52 6.20 -11.53
C ALA A 219 -8.72 4.99 -11.03
N LEU A 220 -9.37 3.83 -10.89
CA LEU A 220 -8.71 2.59 -10.48
C LEU A 220 -7.71 2.14 -11.55
N ASP A 221 -8.11 2.21 -12.82
CA ASP A 221 -7.25 1.84 -13.95
C ASP A 221 -6.02 2.74 -14.05
N GLU A 222 -6.17 4.04 -13.78
CA GLU A 222 -5.04 4.96 -13.70
C GLU A 222 -4.09 4.59 -12.54
N CYS A 223 -4.64 4.27 -11.37
CA CYS A 223 -3.83 3.79 -10.24
C CYS A 223 -3.09 2.47 -10.55
N ILE A 224 -3.72 1.57 -11.30
CA ILE A 224 -3.10 0.29 -11.73
C ILE A 224 -1.94 0.56 -12.70
N ASP A 225 -2.13 1.43 -13.69
CA ASP A 225 -1.05 1.83 -14.60
C ASP A 225 0.12 2.43 -13.85
N GLU A 226 -0.17 3.37 -12.95
CA GLU A 226 0.86 4.05 -12.18
C GLU A 226 1.58 3.10 -11.23
N SER A 227 0.87 2.12 -10.64
CA SER A 227 1.48 1.07 -9.82
C SER A 227 2.47 0.23 -10.62
N MET A 228 2.13 -0.13 -11.87
CA MET A 228 3.03 -0.93 -12.71
C MET A 228 4.23 -0.12 -13.22
N ARG A 229 4.06 1.18 -13.51
CA ARG A 229 5.18 2.08 -13.82
C ARG A 229 6.13 2.23 -12.63
N LEU A 230 5.58 2.40 -11.42
CA LEU A 230 6.36 2.45 -10.19
C LEU A 230 7.11 1.15 -9.95
N LEU A 231 6.46 0.00 -10.11
CA LEU A 231 7.10 -1.31 -10.01
C LEU A 231 8.27 -1.43 -10.99
N ALA A 232 8.03 -1.12 -12.27
CA ALA A 232 9.06 -1.21 -13.31
C ALA A 232 10.27 -0.31 -13.00
N ALA A 233 10.01 0.95 -12.62
CA ALA A 233 11.06 1.90 -12.26
C ALA A 233 11.81 1.44 -11.00
N ASP A 234 11.09 1.12 -9.93
CA ASP A 234 11.67 0.74 -8.64
C ASP A 234 12.51 -0.52 -8.76
N MET A 235 12.11 -1.53 -9.56
CA MET A 235 12.94 -2.71 -9.81
C MET A 235 14.32 -2.35 -10.43
N THR A 236 14.41 -1.29 -11.24
CA THR A 236 15.66 -0.90 -11.91
C THR A 236 16.56 0.03 -11.08
N LEU A 237 16.01 0.76 -10.10
CA LEU A 237 16.75 1.77 -9.35
C LEU A 237 17.57 1.16 -8.20
N PRO A 238 18.86 1.48 -8.02
CA PRO A 238 19.58 1.03 -6.82
C PRO A 238 18.91 1.56 -5.55
N ASP A 239 19.14 0.90 -4.41
CA ASP A 239 18.67 1.43 -3.14
C ASP A 239 19.27 2.82 -2.89
N PRO A 240 18.45 3.83 -2.53
CA PRO A 240 18.95 5.18 -2.29
C PRO A 240 19.93 5.21 -1.11
N PRO A 241 21.01 6.02 -1.18
CA PRO A 241 21.90 6.20 -0.04
C PRO A 241 21.18 6.96 1.08
N ALA A 242 21.53 6.69 2.34
CA ALA A 242 20.90 7.33 3.51
C ALA A 242 20.97 8.88 3.48
N ALA A 243 21.98 9.45 2.83
CA ALA A 243 22.14 10.89 2.65
C ALA A 243 21.09 11.54 1.72
N ALA A 244 20.42 10.75 0.88
CA ALA A 244 19.34 11.22 -0.01
C ALA A 244 17.96 11.25 0.68
N GLN A 245 17.93 11.01 2.00
CA GLN A 245 16.70 11.01 2.77
C GLN A 245 16.21 12.44 3.02
N GLU A 246 14.93 12.67 2.75
CA GLU A 246 14.30 13.99 2.84
C GLU A 246 13.00 13.95 3.65
N THR A 247 12.54 15.14 4.07
CA THR A 247 11.21 15.34 4.65
C THR A 247 10.25 15.75 3.54
N LEU A 248 9.30 14.86 3.26
CA LEU A 248 8.30 14.99 2.22
C LEU A 248 7.04 15.63 2.80
N ARG A 249 6.46 16.62 2.10
CA ARG A 249 5.29 17.40 2.56
C ARG A 249 4.26 17.52 1.44
N TYR A 250 3.09 16.93 1.62
CA TYR A 250 2.03 16.99 0.62
C TYR A 250 0.67 17.18 1.23
N VAL A 251 -0.30 17.56 0.40
CA VAL A 251 -1.70 17.64 0.81
C VAL A 251 -2.43 16.40 0.31
N LEU A 252 -3.08 15.69 1.22
CA LEU A 252 -3.98 14.59 0.90
C LEU A 252 -5.29 14.86 1.64
N ASP A 253 -6.42 14.83 0.93
CA ASP A 253 -7.76 15.14 1.46
C ASP A 253 -7.87 16.51 2.15
N GLY A 254 -7.13 17.52 1.66
CA GLY A 254 -7.08 18.85 2.28
C GLY A 254 -6.30 18.89 3.62
N GLN A 255 -5.61 17.81 3.99
CA GLN A 255 -4.75 17.72 5.16
C GLN A 255 -3.28 17.68 4.77
N ARG A 256 -2.44 18.35 5.55
CA ARG A 256 -0.99 18.28 5.40
C ARG A 256 -0.47 16.95 5.94
N VAL A 257 0.25 16.23 5.10
CA VAL A 257 0.93 14.99 5.45
C VAL A 257 2.44 15.24 5.39
N VAL A 258 3.14 14.81 6.43
CA VAL A 258 4.60 14.92 6.54
C VAL A 258 5.18 13.54 6.79
N GLU A 259 6.01 13.07 5.87
CA GLU A 259 6.69 11.77 5.97
C GLU A 259 8.18 11.93 5.67
N ARG A 260 9.00 10.94 6.05
CA ARG A 260 10.41 10.87 5.64
C ARG A 260 10.56 9.80 4.56
N GLY A 261 11.41 10.06 3.58
CA GLY A 261 11.61 9.14 2.47
C GLY A 261 12.64 9.61 1.47
N TYR A 262 12.63 8.96 0.31
CA TYR A 262 13.48 9.25 -0.82
C TYR A 262 12.58 9.67 -1.98
N GLN A 263 12.83 10.85 -2.54
CA GLN A 263 12.10 11.27 -3.73
C GLN A 263 12.48 10.38 -4.91
N LEU A 264 11.47 9.97 -5.67
CA LEU A 264 11.65 9.26 -6.94
C LEU A 264 11.32 10.22 -8.09
N VAL A 265 11.75 9.85 -9.30
CA VAL A 265 11.45 10.65 -10.51
C VAL A 265 9.94 10.75 -10.69
N SER A 266 9.40 11.97 -10.62
CA SER A 266 7.98 12.25 -10.85
C SER A 266 7.57 11.96 -12.30
N SER A 267 6.28 11.74 -12.53
CA SER A 267 5.78 11.45 -13.89
C SER A 267 4.33 11.87 -14.04
N GLY A 268 4.06 12.66 -15.08
CA GLY A 268 2.71 13.13 -15.38
C GLY A 268 2.09 13.86 -14.19
N ASN A 269 0.99 13.31 -13.69
CA ASN A 269 0.18 13.90 -12.63
C ASN A 269 0.55 13.43 -11.20
N TYR A 270 1.61 12.61 -11.08
CA TYR A 270 2.00 12.00 -9.80
C TYR A 270 3.39 12.45 -9.34
N TRP A 271 3.45 12.82 -8.06
CA TRP A 271 4.68 12.81 -7.28
C TRP A 271 4.92 11.42 -6.72
N ARG A 272 6.18 10.99 -6.76
CA ARG A 272 6.57 9.62 -6.39
C ARG A 272 7.67 9.65 -5.35
N TYR A 273 7.60 8.75 -4.39
CA TYR A 273 8.60 8.63 -3.35
C TYR A 273 8.62 7.24 -2.72
N ARG A 274 9.69 6.91 -2.00
CA ARG A 274 9.81 5.71 -1.16
C ARG A 274 9.92 6.11 0.30
N ASN A 275 9.03 5.62 1.16
CA ASN A 275 9.11 5.93 2.59
C ASN A 275 10.17 5.05 3.30
N LEU A 276 10.47 5.36 4.56
CA LEU A 276 11.47 4.60 5.33
C LEU A 276 11.04 3.18 5.70
N TYR A 277 9.74 2.87 5.60
CA TYR A 277 9.21 1.52 5.78
C TYR A 277 9.33 0.67 4.50
N GLY A 278 9.94 1.24 3.46
CA GLY A 278 10.19 0.59 2.18
C GLY A 278 9.08 0.78 1.17
N ALA A 279 7.88 1.25 1.53
CA ALA A 279 6.76 1.38 0.60
C ALA A 279 7.01 2.47 -0.46
N VAL A 280 6.64 2.18 -1.70
CA VAL A 280 6.72 3.10 -2.84
C VAL A 280 5.35 3.73 -3.03
N LYS A 281 5.29 5.06 -3.05
CA LYS A 281 4.03 5.82 -3.01
C LYS A 281 3.96 6.78 -4.18
N ALA A 282 2.78 6.92 -4.78
CA ALA A 282 2.43 7.97 -5.73
C ALA A 282 1.22 8.77 -5.22
N VAL A 283 1.35 10.09 -5.25
CA VAL A 283 0.31 11.04 -4.79
C VAL A 283 0.03 12.08 -5.88
N PRO A 284 -1.25 12.43 -6.13
CA PRO A 284 -1.60 13.52 -7.03
C PRO A 284 -0.98 14.86 -6.63
N VAL A 285 -0.68 15.70 -7.63
CA VAL A 285 -0.29 17.12 -7.44
C VAL A 285 -1.52 17.91 -6.92
N PRO A 286 -1.38 18.90 -5.99
CA PRO A 286 -0.14 19.53 -5.53
C PRO A 286 0.47 18.94 -4.25
N PHE A 287 1.78 18.66 -4.34
CA PHE A 287 2.71 18.63 -3.21
C PHE A 287 2.86 20.07 -2.71
N GLU A 288 2.96 20.33 -1.40
CA GLU A 288 3.25 21.70 -0.97
C GLU A 288 4.69 22.02 -1.43
N ASP A 289 4.86 23.04 -2.27
CA ASP A 289 6.16 23.45 -2.78
C ASP A 289 7.19 23.46 -1.64
N ALA A 290 8.35 22.83 -1.86
CA ALA A 290 9.51 23.10 -1.03
C ALA A 290 9.71 24.62 -1.02
N LEU A 291 9.65 25.24 0.15
CA LEU A 291 9.81 26.69 0.30
C LEU A 291 10.96 27.16 -0.61
N THR A 292 10.68 28.09 -1.51
CA THR A 292 11.71 28.69 -2.35
C THR A 292 12.81 29.29 -1.46
N GLN A 293 14.03 29.45 -1.96
CA GLN A 293 15.09 30.06 -1.16
C GLN A 293 14.71 31.47 -0.67
N GLU A 294 13.90 32.22 -1.43
CA GLU A 294 13.31 33.49 -0.97
C GLU A 294 12.36 33.31 0.22
N GLU A 295 11.51 32.28 0.22
CA GLU A 295 10.58 31.99 1.31
C GLU A 295 11.29 31.44 2.55
N LEU A 296 12.36 30.65 2.39
CA LEU A 296 13.24 30.23 3.48
C LEU A 296 13.93 31.43 4.14
N LYS A 297 14.40 32.41 3.37
CA LYS A 297 14.92 33.68 3.92
C LYS A 297 13.83 34.51 4.61
N ARG A 298 12.57 34.40 4.19
CA ARG A 298 11.44 35.10 4.83
C ARG A 298 11.03 34.47 6.15
N VAL A 299 11.07 33.14 6.24
CA VAL A 299 10.66 32.36 7.42
C VAL A 299 11.80 32.23 8.45
N TYR A 300 13.05 32.15 7.99
CA TYR A 300 14.23 31.90 8.84
C TYR A 300 15.30 33.01 8.79
N GLY A 301 15.20 34.00 7.90
CA GLY A 301 16.18 35.08 7.75
C GLY A 301 15.92 36.32 8.60
N SER A 302 15.00 36.26 9.56
CA SER A 302 14.85 37.27 10.61
C SER A 302 15.19 36.68 11.98
N ARG A 303 16.46 36.33 12.16
CA ARG A 303 17.31 36.59 13.33
C ARG A 303 18.76 36.22 13.03
#